data_AF-A0A830B231-F1
#
_entry.id   AF-A0A830B231-F1
#
_cell.length_a   1.000
_cell.length_b   1.000
_cell.length_c   1.000
_cell.angle_alpha   90.00
_cell.angle_beta   90.00
_cell.angle_gamma   90.00
#
_symmetry.space_group_name_H-M   'P 1'
#
loop_
_entity.id
_entity.type
_entity.pdbx_description
1 polymer ?
#
loop_
_entity_poly.entity_id
_entity_poly.type
_entity_poly.pdbx_seq_one_letter_code
_entity_poly.pdbx_strand_id
1 'polypeptide(L)'
;MSTQAWRIRAIIMSFLHKCFLYDTVFDSIYRFPYLFQVLLKPVVSQLVVEPPVSIENYPNVPSVEEVDDLSVACVDQMAVAAGSGLLWKPLNREVLMQTRSEKILRACILGLRIPKHLVDSLKEEYVVFVSESIPFIGELLEDTGLSVKSLAQEVLKEMDTISGKNLREYL
;
A
#
# COMPACT_ATOMS: atom_id res chain seq x y z
N MET A 1 -5.73 13.79 15.96
CA MET A 1 -5.07 14.59 14.88
C MET A 1 -5.95 15.79 14.54
N SER A 2 -5.39 16.93 14.12
CA SER A 2 -6.18 18.09 13.66
C SER A 2 -6.60 17.96 12.19
N THR A 3 -7.72 18.57 11.82
CA THR A 3 -8.21 18.61 10.42
C THR A 3 -7.25 19.32 9.48
N GLN A 4 -6.54 20.36 9.96
CA GLN A 4 -5.50 21.03 9.19
C GLN A 4 -4.33 20.09 8.88
N ALA A 5 -3.86 19.31 9.85
CA ALA A 5 -2.78 18.34 9.62
C ALA A 5 -3.19 17.25 8.63
N TRP A 6 -4.44 16.77 8.71
CA TRP A 6 -5.00 15.82 7.74
C TRP A 6 -5.01 16.37 6.32
N ARG A 7 -5.49 17.61 6.14
CA ARG A 7 -5.50 18.28 4.84
C ARG A 7 -4.10 18.43 4.26
N ILE A 8 -3.12 18.83 5.09
CA ILE A 8 -1.72 18.98 4.64
C ILE A 8 -1.15 17.63 4.20
N ARG A 9 -1.42 16.54 4.95
CA ARG A 9 -1.00 15.19 4.56
C ARG A 9 -1.58 14.78 3.21
N ALA A 10 -2.88 14.99 3.01
CA ALA A 10 -3.53 14.71 1.72
C ALA A 10 -2.88 15.50 0.57
N ILE A 11 -2.56 16.78 0.78
CA ILE A 11 -1.86 17.61 -0.23
C ILE A 11 -0.47 17.04 -0.53
N ILE A 12 0.30 16.68 0.49
CA ILE A 12 1.65 16.11 0.31
C ILE A 12 1.58 14.77 -0.43
N MET A 13 0.65 13.89 -0.05
CA MET A 13 0.45 12.61 -0.73
C MET A 13 0.01 12.79 -2.18
N SER A 14 -0.87 13.78 -2.45
CA SER A 14 -1.30 14.12 -3.81
C SER A 14 -0.14 14.66 -4.65
N PHE A 15 0.70 15.48 -4.05
CA PHE A 15 1.90 15.99 -4.70
C PHE A 15 2.87 14.86 -5.04
N LEU A 16 3.21 14.00 -4.08
CA LEU A 16 4.11 12.87 -4.30
C LEU A 16 3.57 11.89 -5.36
N HIS A 17 2.29 11.54 -5.28
CA HIS A 17 1.61 10.72 -6.30
C HIS A 17 1.76 11.33 -7.70
N LYS A 18 1.52 12.64 -7.84
CA LYS A 18 1.69 13.34 -9.13
C LYS A 18 3.15 13.38 -9.60
N CYS A 19 4.11 13.51 -8.69
CA CYS A 19 5.52 13.40 -9.03
C CYS A 19 5.85 12.01 -9.58
N PHE A 20 5.38 10.94 -8.91
CA PHE A 20 5.60 9.57 -9.39
C PHE A 20 4.91 9.28 -10.73
N LEU A 21 3.73 9.89 -10.96
CA LEU A 21 2.95 9.65 -12.16
C LEU A 21 3.43 10.44 -13.40
N TYR A 22 3.81 11.71 -13.23
CA TYR A 22 4.01 12.63 -14.36
C TYR A 22 5.44 13.08 -14.56
N ASP A 23 6.30 12.93 -13.56
CA ASP A 23 7.67 13.39 -13.73
C ASP A 23 8.40 12.41 -14.64
N THR A 24 8.34 12.66 -15.96
CA THR A 24 9.04 11.85 -16.97
C THR A 24 10.54 12.16 -17.00
N VAL A 25 11.00 13.19 -16.27
CA VAL A 25 12.43 13.35 -15.93
C VAL A 25 12.81 12.36 -14.80
N PHE A 26 11.80 11.81 -14.10
CA PHE A 26 11.92 10.64 -13.23
C PHE A 26 11.74 9.29 -13.96
N ASP A 27 12.60 9.04 -14.94
CA ASP A 27 13.25 7.72 -15.04
C ASP A 27 14.16 7.45 -13.78
N SER A 28 13.86 8.08 -12.63
CA SER A 28 14.86 8.50 -11.65
C SER A 28 14.66 8.04 -10.21
N ILE A 29 13.58 7.33 -9.87
CA ILE A 29 13.63 6.54 -8.63
C ILE A 29 14.65 5.42 -8.79
N TYR A 30 14.69 4.78 -9.97
CA TYR A 30 15.78 3.89 -10.36
C TYR A 30 17.15 4.59 -10.44
N ARG A 31 17.21 5.83 -10.97
CA ARG A 31 18.47 6.60 -11.10
C ARG A 31 18.99 7.17 -9.77
N PHE A 32 18.10 7.38 -8.79
CA PHE A 32 18.42 7.83 -7.44
C PHE A 32 17.78 6.92 -6.37
N PRO A 33 18.28 5.69 -6.21
CA PRO A 33 17.77 4.74 -5.21
C PRO A 33 17.72 5.30 -3.78
N TYR A 34 18.59 6.26 -3.47
CA TYR A 34 18.58 6.98 -2.21
C TYR A 34 17.25 7.72 -1.96
N LEU A 35 16.67 8.36 -2.98
CA LEU A 35 15.40 9.07 -2.84
C LEU A 35 14.27 8.10 -2.48
N PHE A 36 14.25 6.92 -3.10
CA PHE A 36 13.32 5.86 -2.72
C PHE A 36 13.43 5.49 -1.25
N GLN A 37 14.67 5.24 -0.78
CA GLN A 37 14.91 4.85 0.61
C GLN A 37 14.48 5.95 1.59
N VAL A 38 14.70 7.22 1.25
CA VAL A 38 14.27 8.36 2.07
C VAL A 38 12.75 8.49 2.11
N LEU A 39 12.06 8.26 0.98
CA LEU A 39 10.62 8.43 0.87
C LEU A 39 9.81 7.24 1.37
N LEU A 40 10.37 6.01 1.30
CA LEU A 40 9.63 4.77 1.55
C LEU A 40 8.91 4.80 2.90
N LYS A 41 9.66 5.01 3.98
CA LYS A 41 9.09 4.97 5.33
C LYS A 41 8.12 6.13 5.59
N PRO A 42 8.43 7.40 5.26
CA PRO A 42 7.47 8.49 5.39
C PRO A 42 6.16 8.27 4.63
N VAL A 43 6.21 7.71 3.42
CA VAL A 43 5.01 7.44 2.60
C VAL A 43 4.21 6.28 3.20
N VAL A 44 4.83 5.13 3.47
CA VAL A 44 4.11 3.96 4.01
C VAL A 44 3.58 4.20 5.43
N SER A 45 4.28 4.99 6.25
CA SER A 45 3.78 5.36 7.58
C SER A 45 2.50 6.20 7.57
N GLN A 46 2.05 6.73 6.42
CA GLN A 46 0.75 7.40 6.34
C GLN A 46 -0.43 6.44 6.53
N LEU A 47 -0.25 5.13 6.25
CA LEU A 47 -1.31 4.13 6.34
C LEU A 47 -1.79 3.89 7.78
N VAL A 48 -0.93 4.15 8.77
CA VAL A 48 -1.24 4.03 10.20
C VAL A 48 -1.70 5.34 10.84
N VAL A 49 -1.76 6.43 10.07
CA VAL A 49 -2.21 7.72 10.60
C VAL A 49 -3.73 7.71 10.68
N GLU A 50 -4.25 7.71 11.92
CA GLU A 50 -5.69 7.76 12.18
C GLU A 50 -6.29 9.12 11.82
N PRO A 51 -7.48 9.16 11.18
CA PRO A 51 -8.14 10.40 10.78
C PRO A 51 -8.53 11.27 12.01
N PRO A 52 -8.78 12.57 11.81
CA PRO A 52 -9.35 13.42 12.84
C PRO A 52 -10.71 12.90 13.30
N VAL A 53 -11.02 13.05 14.59
CA VAL A 53 -12.35 12.71 15.12
C VAL A 53 -13.40 13.62 14.48
N SER A 54 -14.54 13.04 14.10
CA SER A 54 -15.67 13.76 13.51
C SER A 54 -15.33 14.52 12.23
N ILE A 55 -14.49 13.93 11.38
CA ILE A 55 -14.11 14.50 10.08
C ILE A 55 -15.33 14.80 9.18
N GLU A 56 -16.41 14.02 9.32
CA GLU A 56 -17.68 14.19 8.62
C GLU A 56 -18.32 15.58 8.83
N ASN A 57 -18.00 16.25 9.93
CA ASN A 57 -18.49 17.61 10.22
C ASN A 57 -17.76 18.71 9.44
N TYR A 58 -16.72 18.37 8.66
CA TYR A 58 -15.88 19.32 7.95
C TYR A 58 -15.87 19.03 6.44
N PRO A 59 -16.91 19.44 5.69
CA PRO A 59 -17.06 19.08 4.28
C PRO A 59 -15.97 19.66 3.35
N ASN A 60 -15.21 20.65 3.82
CA ASN A 60 -14.08 21.24 3.07
C ASN A 60 -12.75 20.52 3.31
N VAL A 61 -12.77 19.40 4.04
CA VAL A 61 -11.61 18.57 4.37
C VAL A 61 -11.78 17.22 3.65
N PRO A 62 -10.73 16.66 3.02
CA PRO A 62 -10.84 15.37 2.34
C PRO A 62 -11.36 14.27 3.28
N SER A 63 -12.27 13.44 2.78
CA SER A 63 -12.84 12.32 3.52
C SER A 63 -11.78 11.27 3.87
N VAL A 64 -12.13 10.32 4.75
CA VAL A 64 -11.24 9.19 5.06
C VAL A 64 -10.98 8.36 3.81
N GLU A 65 -12.04 8.05 3.06
CA GLU A 65 -11.98 7.27 1.82
C GLU A 65 -11.10 7.94 0.75
N GLU A 66 -11.24 9.25 0.55
CA GLU A 66 -10.42 10.00 -0.42
C GLU A 66 -8.92 9.93 -0.07
N VAL A 67 -8.57 10.01 1.21
CA VAL A 67 -7.16 9.92 1.64
C VAL A 67 -6.66 8.48 1.62
N ASP A 68 -7.52 7.49 1.87
CA ASP A 68 -7.21 6.07 1.77
C ASP A 68 -6.85 5.70 0.34
N ASP A 69 -7.72 6.07 -0.60
CA ASP A 69 -7.54 5.84 -2.03
C ASP A 69 -6.29 6.55 -2.54
N LEU A 70 -6.08 7.80 -2.13
CA LEU A 70 -4.87 8.53 -2.47
C LEU A 70 -3.61 7.88 -1.90
N SER A 71 -3.66 7.35 -0.68
CA SER A 71 -2.52 6.69 -0.05
C SER A 71 -2.15 5.40 -0.78
N VAL A 72 -3.16 4.60 -1.15
CA VAL A 72 -2.96 3.38 -1.96
C VAL A 72 -2.37 3.75 -3.32
N ALA A 73 -2.97 4.70 -4.04
CA ALA A 73 -2.50 5.15 -5.34
C ALA A 73 -1.08 5.72 -5.28
N CYS A 74 -0.73 6.47 -4.24
CA CYS A 74 0.60 7.03 -4.08
C CYS A 74 1.68 5.95 -3.89
N VAL A 75 1.40 4.92 -3.10
CA VAL A 75 2.35 3.80 -2.89
C VAL A 75 2.48 2.94 -4.14
N ASP A 76 1.35 2.67 -4.81
CA ASP A 76 1.34 1.95 -6.08
C ASP A 76 2.17 2.68 -7.15
N GLN A 77 1.94 3.99 -7.35
CA GLN A 77 2.73 4.76 -8.30
C GLN A 77 4.19 4.91 -7.90
N MET A 78 4.51 4.93 -6.60
CA MET A 78 5.89 4.86 -6.14
C MET A 78 6.58 3.56 -6.58
N ALA A 79 5.85 2.44 -6.61
CA ALA A 79 6.37 1.18 -7.11
C ALA A 79 6.52 1.19 -8.64
N VAL A 80 5.50 1.67 -9.38
CA VAL A 80 5.58 1.81 -10.85
C VAL A 80 6.78 2.66 -11.26
N ALA A 81 6.94 3.83 -10.64
CA ALA A 81 8.07 4.74 -10.90
C ALA A 81 9.43 4.16 -10.47
N ALA A 82 9.47 3.22 -9.51
CA ALA A 82 10.70 2.56 -9.10
C ALA A 82 11.26 1.60 -10.16
N GLY A 83 10.37 0.93 -10.93
CA GLY A 83 10.75 0.11 -12.09
C GLY A 83 11.79 -0.97 -11.83
N SER A 84 11.93 -1.44 -10.58
CA SER A 84 13.03 -2.33 -10.18
C SER A 84 12.66 -3.22 -9.00
N GLY A 85 12.81 -4.53 -9.19
CA GLY A 85 12.62 -5.52 -8.13
C GLY A 85 13.49 -5.34 -6.89
N LEU A 86 14.65 -4.68 -7.02
CA LEU A 86 15.51 -4.34 -5.88
C LEU A 86 14.83 -3.34 -4.92
N LEU A 87 14.03 -2.41 -5.47
CA LEU A 87 13.30 -1.40 -4.71
C LEU A 87 11.91 -1.88 -4.29
N TRP A 88 11.27 -2.72 -5.10
CA TRP A 88 9.98 -3.32 -4.75
C TRP A 88 10.06 -4.23 -3.53
N LYS A 89 11.17 -4.95 -3.33
CA LYS A 89 11.33 -5.84 -2.18
C LYS A 89 11.16 -5.11 -0.82
N PRO A 90 11.94 -4.05 -0.50
CA PRO A 90 11.74 -3.32 0.75
C PRO A 90 10.37 -2.63 0.81
N LEU A 91 9.80 -2.19 -0.31
CA LEU A 91 8.45 -1.59 -0.33
C LEU A 91 7.36 -2.61 0.00
N ASN A 92 7.35 -3.76 -0.67
CA ASN A 92 6.40 -4.83 -0.40
C ASN A 92 6.45 -5.25 1.06
N ARG A 93 7.66 -5.43 1.60
CA ARG A 93 7.85 -5.77 3.00
C ARG A 93 7.32 -4.69 3.93
N GLU A 94 7.66 -3.42 3.70
CA GLU A 94 7.22 -2.31 4.57
C GLU A 94 5.68 -2.17 4.59
N VAL A 95 5.03 -2.39 3.44
CA VAL A 95 3.56 -2.39 3.30
C VAL A 95 2.94 -3.58 4.03
N LEU A 96 3.43 -4.79 3.81
CA LEU A 96 2.92 -6.00 4.48
C LEU A 96 3.09 -5.92 5.99
N MET A 97 4.16 -5.29 6.50
CA MET A 97 4.32 -5.06 7.94
C MET A 97 3.17 -4.21 8.53
N GLN A 98 2.48 -3.38 7.74
CA GLN A 98 1.34 -2.61 8.23
C GLN A 98 0.13 -3.49 8.55
N THR A 99 0.02 -4.69 7.96
CA THR A 99 -1.08 -5.63 8.27
C THR A 99 -1.02 -6.16 9.70
N ARG A 100 0.16 -6.13 10.32
CA ARG A 100 0.38 -6.50 11.73
C ARG A 100 0.14 -5.36 12.71
N SER A 101 -0.45 -4.25 12.26
CA SER A 101 -0.82 -3.14 13.13
C SER A 101 -2.08 -3.49 13.93
N GLU A 102 -1.93 -4.31 14.99
CA GLU A 102 -3.02 -4.88 15.81
C GLU A 102 -4.05 -3.86 16.32
N LYS A 103 -3.66 -2.59 16.47
CA LYS A 103 -4.52 -1.52 17.01
C LYS A 103 -5.27 -0.72 15.95
N ILE A 104 -4.98 -0.93 14.66
CA ILE A 104 -5.44 -0.04 13.58
C ILE A 104 -5.99 -0.88 12.43
N LEU A 105 -7.28 -1.23 12.51
CA LEU A 105 -7.98 -2.02 11.47
C LEU A 105 -7.84 -1.41 10.07
N ARG A 106 -7.91 -0.07 9.98
CA ARG A 106 -7.72 0.66 8.72
C ARG A 106 -6.35 0.41 8.09
N ALA A 107 -5.28 0.41 8.89
CA ALA A 107 -3.93 0.13 8.42
C ALA A 107 -3.81 -1.29 7.87
N CYS A 108 -4.48 -2.25 8.51
CA CYS A 108 -4.54 -3.62 8.00
C CYS A 108 -5.23 -3.71 6.64
N ILE A 109 -6.36 -3.03 6.47
CA ILE A 109 -7.07 -2.98 5.18
C ILE A 109 -6.20 -2.32 4.11
N LEU A 110 -5.59 -1.17 4.40
CA LEU A 110 -4.71 -0.48 3.46
C LEU A 110 -3.47 -1.33 3.09
N GLY A 111 -2.89 -2.02 4.07
CA GLY A 111 -1.78 -2.95 3.87
C GLY A 111 -2.11 -4.16 3.00
N LEU A 112 -3.39 -4.49 2.81
CA LEU A 112 -3.87 -5.48 1.85
C LEU A 112 -4.27 -4.87 0.50
N ARG A 113 -4.88 -3.67 0.52
CA ARG A 113 -5.25 -2.95 -0.71
C ARG A 113 -4.02 -2.65 -1.57
N ILE A 114 -2.89 -2.30 -0.97
CA ILE A 114 -1.69 -1.98 -1.74
C ILE A 114 -1.14 -3.21 -2.49
N PRO A 115 -0.86 -4.38 -1.86
CA PRO A 115 -0.45 -5.58 -2.59
C PRO A 115 -1.42 -5.97 -3.71
N LYS A 116 -2.74 -5.78 -3.51
CA LYS A 116 -3.75 -5.95 -4.56
C LYS A 116 -3.44 -5.08 -5.79
N HIS A 117 -3.26 -3.77 -5.58
CA HIS A 117 -2.91 -2.85 -6.64
C HIS A 117 -1.55 -3.18 -7.28
N LEU A 118 -0.55 -3.55 -6.48
CA LEU A 118 0.77 -3.91 -6.99
C LEU A 118 0.74 -5.17 -7.88
N VAL A 119 -0.13 -6.14 -7.58
CA VAL A 119 -0.33 -7.31 -8.44
C VAL A 119 -0.87 -6.90 -9.81
N ASP A 120 -1.81 -5.96 -9.87
CA ASP A 120 -2.36 -5.45 -11.15
C ASP A 120 -1.34 -4.57 -11.91
N SER A 121 -0.65 -3.68 -11.20
CA SER A 121 0.32 -2.73 -11.77
C SER A 121 1.60 -3.40 -12.26
N LEU A 122 2.17 -4.34 -11.48
CA LEU A 122 3.46 -4.99 -11.75
C LEU A 122 3.31 -6.37 -12.41
N LYS A 123 2.12 -6.99 -12.34
CA LYS A 123 1.78 -8.25 -13.02
C LYS A 123 2.79 -9.38 -12.74
N GLU A 124 3.37 -9.96 -13.78
CA GLU A 124 4.34 -11.06 -13.71
C GLU A 124 5.57 -10.70 -12.87
N GLU A 125 5.93 -9.42 -12.81
CA GLU A 125 7.07 -8.97 -12.03
C GLU A 125 6.82 -9.04 -10.51
N TYR A 126 5.56 -9.04 -10.08
CA TYR A 126 5.20 -9.20 -8.67
C TYR A 126 5.38 -10.65 -8.16
N VAL A 127 5.40 -11.64 -9.06
CA VAL A 127 5.42 -13.08 -8.71
C VAL A 127 6.56 -13.44 -7.76
N VAL A 128 7.71 -12.76 -7.88
CA VAL A 128 8.89 -12.99 -7.02
C VAL A 128 8.66 -12.65 -5.54
N PHE A 129 7.62 -11.87 -5.22
CA PHE A 129 7.27 -11.45 -3.86
C PHE A 129 6.14 -12.26 -3.23
N VAL A 130 5.51 -13.15 -4.00
CA VAL A 130 4.36 -13.96 -3.54
C VAL A 130 4.74 -14.82 -2.33
N SER A 131 5.88 -15.50 -2.37
CA SER A 131 6.34 -16.35 -1.26
C SER A 131 6.57 -15.57 0.03
N GLU A 132 7.03 -14.33 -0.06
CA GLU A 132 7.19 -13.45 1.11
C GLU A 132 5.85 -12.91 1.62
N SER A 133 4.84 -12.82 0.76
CA SER A 133 3.51 -12.29 1.09
C SER A 133 2.61 -13.32 1.78
N ILE A 134 2.77 -14.62 1.46
CA ILE A 134 1.95 -15.72 1.99
C ILE A 134 1.85 -15.73 3.51
N PRO A 135 2.95 -15.65 4.30
CA PRO A 135 2.85 -15.68 5.76
C PRO A 135 1.98 -14.57 6.34
N PHE A 136 2.03 -13.36 5.76
CA PHE A 136 1.19 -12.25 6.19
C PHE A 136 -0.28 -12.48 5.86
N ILE A 137 -0.58 -13.03 4.69
CA ILE A 137 -1.95 -13.35 4.30
C ILE A 137 -2.50 -14.46 5.20
N GLY A 138 -1.71 -15.50 5.49
CA GLY A 138 -2.10 -16.60 6.40
C GLY A 138 -2.49 -16.12 7.79
N GLU A 139 -1.65 -15.28 8.41
CA GLU A 139 -1.94 -14.66 9.71
C GLU A 139 -3.30 -13.94 9.72
N LEU A 140 -3.62 -13.21 8.64
CA LEU A 140 -4.90 -12.48 8.53
C LEU A 140 -6.09 -13.41 8.33
N LEU A 141 -5.91 -14.53 7.63
CA LEU A 141 -6.98 -15.51 7.40
C LEU A 141 -7.35 -16.30 8.67
N GLU A 142 -6.44 -16.41 9.62
CA GLU A 142 -6.67 -17.11 10.90
C GLU A 142 -7.47 -16.26 11.89
N ASP A 143 -7.00 -15.08 12.26
CA ASP A 143 -7.47 -14.38 13.47
C ASP A 143 -7.93 -12.91 13.25
N THR A 144 -8.66 -12.64 12.16
CA THR A 144 -9.18 -11.28 11.88
C THR A 144 -10.68 -11.23 11.54
N GLY A 145 -11.24 -10.03 11.48
CA GLY A 145 -12.65 -9.82 11.12
C GLY A 145 -12.97 -10.22 9.67
N LEU A 146 -14.24 -10.55 9.40
CA LEU A 146 -14.70 -11.05 8.09
C LEU A 146 -14.33 -10.15 6.91
N SER A 147 -14.36 -8.82 7.08
CA SER A 147 -13.99 -7.88 6.02
C SER A 147 -12.51 -7.99 5.63
N VAL A 148 -11.62 -8.16 6.61
CA VAL A 148 -10.18 -8.34 6.39
C VAL A 148 -9.92 -9.71 5.76
N LYS A 149 -10.54 -10.77 6.26
CA LYS A 149 -10.42 -12.12 5.68
C LYS A 149 -10.88 -12.15 4.22
N SER A 150 -12.00 -11.51 3.90
CA SER A 150 -12.49 -11.42 2.52
C SER A 150 -11.49 -10.73 1.59
N LEU A 151 -10.91 -9.61 2.04
CA LEU A 151 -9.91 -8.90 1.24
C LEU A 151 -8.62 -9.70 1.11
N ALA A 152 -8.16 -10.37 2.17
CA ALA A 152 -6.99 -11.24 2.14
C ALA A 152 -7.17 -12.42 1.16
N GLN A 153 -8.37 -13.02 1.11
CA GLN A 153 -8.71 -14.06 0.13
C GLN A 153 -8.72 -13.54 -1.30
N GLU A 154 -9.18 -12.31 -1.52
CA GLU A 154 -9.16 -11.67 -2.83
C GLU A 154 -7.73 -11.45 -3.32
N VAL A 155 -6.88 -10.87 -2.46
CA VAL A 155 -5.45 -10.68 -2.76
C VAL A 155 -4.76 -12.01 -3.05
N LEU A 156 -5.01 -13.05 -2.25
CA LEU A 156 -4.46 -14.38 -2.48
C LEU A 156 -4.85 -14.93 -3.85
N LYS A 157 -6.10 -14.73 -4.27
CA LYS A 157 -6.61 -15.18 -5.57
C LYS A 157 -5.95 -14.44 -6.75
N GLU A 158 -5.68 -13.15 -6.60
CA GLU A 158 -4.93 -12.39 -7.61
C GLU A 158 -3.50 -12.91 -7.71
N MET A 159 -2.85 -13.19 -6.56
CA MET A 159 -1.53 -13.82 -6.52
C MET A 159 -1.53 -15.24 -7.10
N ASP A 160 -2.58 -16.05 -6.89
CA ASP A 160 -2.76 -17.36 -7.54
C ASP A 160 -2.74 -17.20 -9.06
N THR A 161 -3.45 -16.18 -9.56
CA THR A 161 -3.63 -15.91 -10.99
C THR A 161 -2.30 -15.56 -11.65
N ILE A 162 -1.51 -14.65 -11.07
CA ILE A 162 -0.21 -14.26 -11.65
C ILE A 162 0.87 -15.34 -11.46
N SER A 163 0.78 -16.16 -10.40
CA SER A 163 1.78 -17.20 -10.13
C SER A 163 1.51 -18.51 -10.87
N GLY A 164 0.27 -18.71 -11.35
CA GLY A 164 -0.19 -19.96 -11.95
C GLY A 164 -0.24 -21.12 -10.96
N LYS A 165 -0.30 -20.84 -9.65
CA LYS A 165 -0.26 -21.82 -8.56
C LYS A 165 -1.51 -21.72 -7.69
N ASN A 166 -1.82 -22.81 -7.00
CA ASN A 166 -2.81 -22.82 -5.92
C ASN A 166 -2.12 -22.47 -4.60
N LEU A 167 -2.06 -21.18 -4.24
CA LEU A 167 -1.28 -20.72 -3.10
C LEU A 167 -1.88 -21.16 -1.75
N ARG A 168 -3.13 -21.60 -1.73
CA ARG A 168 -3.77 -22.18 -0.54
C ARG A 168 -3.08 -23.44 -0.03
N GLU A 169 -2.31 -24.13 -0.86
CA GLU A 169 -1.53 -25.31 -0.47
C GLU A 169 -0.32 -24.96 0.40
N TYR A 170 0.03 -23.66 0.49
CA TYR A 170 1.15 -23.14 1.29
C TYR A 170 0.69 -22.37 2.54
N LEU A 171 -0.63 -22.33 2.80
CA LEU A 171 -1.24 -21.71 3.97
C LEU A 171 -1.51 -22.73 5.06
#